data_AF-A0A2V9KTI2-F1
#
_entry.id   AF-A0A2V9KTI2-F1
#
_cell.length_a   1.000
_cell.length_b   1.000
_cell.length_c   1.000
_cell.angle_alpha   90.00
_cell.angle_beta   90.00
_cell.angle_gamma   90.00
#
_symmetry.space_group_name_H-M   'P 1'
#
loop_
_entity.id
_entity.type
_entity.pdbx_description
1 polymer ?
#
loop_
_entity_poly.entity_id
_entity_poly.type
_entity_poly.pdbx_seq_one_letter_code
_entity_poly.pdbx_strand_id
1 'polypeptide(L)'
;MLPLVLSRALKITGLTLEQPEVTLIKGASGRWNFSSIGGSSDKPVKTASAGPADSAITATVDKLQINKGRLTLATAGSKGRSVYDKVQVEATDVSFASAFPVEVSAELPGGGSFALRGRVGPPDKDDASLTPLAAKISIRGFDLASSGVID
;
A
#
# COMPACT_ATOMS: atom_id res chain seq x y z
N MET A 1 34.10 -12.90 23.31
CA MET A 1 32.78 -13.39 22.87
C MET A 1 31.91 -12.15 22.64
N LEU A 2 31.62 -11.81 21.39
CA LEU A 2 30.82 -10.64 21.02
C LEU A 2 29.33 -11.06 20.97
N PRO A 3 28.38 -10.36 21.62
CA PRO A 3 26.99 -10.77 21.56
C PRO A 3 26.39 -10.43 20.19
N LEU A 4 25.85 -11.42 19.50
CA LEU A 4 25.19 -11.33 18.18
C LEU A 4 23.76 -10.75 18.23
N VAL A 5 23.41 -9.94 19.23
CA VAL A 5 22.00 -9.62 19.53
C VAL A 5 21.76 -8.13 19.73
N LEU A 6 21.94 -7.33 18.68
CA LEU A 6 21.24 -6.04 18.58
C LEU A 6 21.00 -5.56 17.14
N SER A 7 21.00 -6.44 16.15
CA SER A 7 20.45 -6.11 14.83
C SER A 7 18.93 -6.08 14.93
N ARG A 8 18.33 -4.88 15.02
CA ARG A 8 16.87 -4.63 15.03
C ARG A 8 16.26 -4.79 13.62
N ALA A 9 16.64 -5.86 12.93
CA ALA A 9 16.16 -6.19 11.59
C ALA A 9 15.14 -7.32 11.70
N LEU A 10 13.89 -7.05 11.36
CA LEU A 10 12.85 -8.06 11.27
C LEU A 10 12.81 -8.58 9.83
N LYS A 11 13.29 -9.81 9.63
CA LYS A 11 13.22 -10.47 8.33
C LYS A 11 12.05 -11.47 8.32
N ILE A 12 11.05 -11.20 7.49
CA ILE A 12 9.93 -12.10 7.24
C ILE A 12 10.22 -12.82 5.92
N THR A 13 10.20 -14.15 5.91
CA THR A 13 10.46 -14.93 4.69
C THR A 13 9.23 -15.04 3.79
N GLY A 14 8.03 -14.98 4.37
CA GLY A 14 6.78 -15.05 3.63
C GLY A 14 5.64 -14.46 4.43
N LEU A 15 4.79 -13.68 3.77
CA LEU A 15 3.54 -13.17 4.31
C LEU A 15 2.44 -13.38 3.28
N THR A 16 1.45 -14.20 3.63
CA THR A 16 0.27 -14.43 2.80
C THR A 16 -0.97 -13.94 3.53
N LEU A 17 -1.75 -13.09 2.87
CA LEU A 17 -3.02 -12.56 3.35
C LEU A 17 -4.14 -13.16 2.50
N GLU A 18 -4.98 -13.99 3.12
CA GLU A 18 -6.14 -14.59 2.48
C GLU A 18 -7.36 -13.69 2.68
N GLN A 19 -7.95 -13.26 1.57
CA GLN A 19 -9.16 -12.42 1.51
C GLN A 19 -9.13 -11.18 2.41
N PRO A 20 -8.03 -10.39 2.43
CA PRO A 20 -8.00 -9.18 3.23
C PRO A 20 -8.94 -8.12 2.63
N GLU A 21 -9.56 -7.33 3.50
CA GLU A 21 -10.34 -6.17 3.10
C GLU A 21 -9.63 -4.88 3.53
N VAL A 22 -9.45 -3.95 2.60
CA VAL A 22 -8.78 -2.67 2.87
C VAL A 22 -9.62 -1.52 2.31
N THR A 23 -9.72 -0.44 3.07
CA THR A 23 -10.33 0.81 2.61
C THR A 23 -9.28 1.92 2.58
N LEU A 24 -9.04 2.48 1.40
CA LEU A 24 -8.21 3.67 1.22
C LEU A 24 -9.13 4.87 1.13
N ILE A 25 -8.86 5.86 1.98
CA ILE A 25 -9.70 7.05 2.11
C ILE A 25 -8.85 8.27 1.78
N LYS A 26 -9.29 9.04 0.78
CA LYS A 26 -8.74 10.37 0.49
C LYS A 26 -9.51 11.41 1.31
N GLY A 27 -8.82 12.06 2.25
CA GLY A 27 -9.40 13.11 3.09
C GLY A 27 -9.70 14.39 2.31
N ALA A 28 -10.43 15.32 2.94
CA ALA A 28 -10.76 16.62 2.34
C ALA A 28 -9.51 17.47 2.03
N SER A 29 -8.41 17.28 2.77
CA SER A 29 -7.12 17.92 2.51
C SER A 29 -6.33 17.25 1.36
N GLY A 30 -6.93 16.28 0.66
CA GLY A 30 -6.27 15.47 -0.37
C GLY A 30 -5.36 14.36 0.16
N ARG A 31 -5.13 14.31 1.48
CA ARG A 31 -4.21 13.35 2.12
C ARG A 31 -4.87 11.97 2.29
N TRP A 32 -4.12 10.92 2.01
CA TRP A 32 -4.57 9.54 2.19
C TRP A 32 -4.40 9.04 3.63
N ASN A 33 -5.28 8.13 4.08
CA ASN A 33 -5.18 7.48 5.40
C ASN A 33 -3.93 6.60 5.58
N PHE A 34 -3.26 6.21 4.49
CA PHE A 34 -2.02 5.43 4.52
C PHE A 34 -0.75 6.27 4.34
N SER A 35 -0.86 7.60 4.17
CA SER A 35 0.28 8.50 3.90
C SER A 35 1.40 8.42 4.94
N SER A 36 1.12 8.06 6.19
CA SER A 36 2.15 7.96 7.24
C SER A 36 2.91 6.63 7.26
N ILE A 37 2.67 5.71 6.32
CA ILE A 37 3.37 4.42 6.22
C ILE A 37 4.71 4.62 5.50
N GLY A 38 5.85 4.54 6.19
CA GLY A 38 7.16 4.70 5.53
C GLY A 38 8.15 5.58 6.27
N GLY A 39 7.71 6.23 7.35
CA GLY A 39 8.59 6.84 8.34
C GLY A 39 8.60 8.35 8.32
N SER A 40 7.50 8.94 8.78
CA SER A 40 7.46 9.96 9.82
C SER A 40 6.02 10.44 9.93
N SER A 41 5.40 10.19 11.08
CA SER A 41 4.17 10.88 11.45
C SER A 41 4.55 12.31 11.84
N ASP A 42 4.92 13.15 10.88
CA ASP A 42 5.23 14.55 11.16
C ASP A 42 3.93 15.36 11.28
N LYS A 43 3.17 15.00 12.31
CA LYS A 43 2.36 15.91 13.11
C LYS A 43 2.12 15.24 14.47
N PRO A 44 2.68 15.79 15.56
CA PRO A 44 2.38 15.30 16.88
C PRO A 44 0.87 15.52 17.13
N VAL A 45 0.14 14.43 17.40
CA VAL A 45 -0.97 14.56 18.34
C VAL A 45 -0.31 14.90 19.66
N LYS A 46 -0.47 16.17 20.07
CA LYS A 46 0.09 16.73 21.29
C LYS A 46 -0.50 16.00 22.50
N THR A 47 0.13 14.91 22.90
CA THR A 47 0.00 14.33 24.23
C THR A 47 1.39 13.93 24.69
N ALA A 48 1.77 14.51 25.81
CA ALA A 48 3.10 14.49 26.38
C ALA A 48 3.58 13.08 26.73
N SER A 49 4.78 12.73 26.28
CA SER A 49 5.89 12.20 27.07
C SER A 49 7.05 11.89 26.13
N ALA A 50 8.20 12.54 26.36
CA ALA A 50 9.42 12.31 25.63
C ALA A 50 9.99 10.91 25.97
N GLY A 51 9.85 9.97 25.04
CA GLY A 51 10.61 8.72 24.99
C GLY A 51 11.76 8.84 23.99
N PRO A 52 12.81 8.00 24.08
CA PRO A 52 14.01 8.11 23.24
C PRO A 52 13.68 7.91 21.76
N ALA A 53 14.45 8.60 20.92
CA ALA A 53 14.35 8.67 19.46
C ALA A 53 14.01 7.34 18.76
N ASP A 54 13.14 7.44 17.75
CA ASP A 54 12.73 6.42 16.80
C ASP A 54 13.88 5.48 16.41
N SER A 55 13.91 4.32 17.04
CA SER A 55 14.73 3.21 16.58
C SER A 55 13.96 2.50 15.48
N ALA A 56 14.08 2.98 14.24
CA ALA A 56 13.45 2.38 13.07
C ALA A 56 13.80 0.88 12.98
N ILE A 57 12.83 0.01 13.24
CA ILE A 57 12.96 -1.42 12.94
C ILE A 57 12.97 -1.55 11.43
N THR A 58 14.06 -2.07 10.87
CA THR A 58 14.12 -2.35 9.43
C THR A 58 13.41 -3.68 9.20
N ALA A 59 12.20 -3.62 8.66
CA ALA A 59 11.43 -4.81 8.30
C ALA A 59 11.57 -5.09 6.80
N THR A 60 11.87 -6.34 6.45
CA THR A 60 11.87 -6.82 5.06
C THR A 60 10.98 -8.05 4.93
N VAL A 61 10.31 -8.20 3.80
CA VAL A 61 9.52 -9.39 3.46
C VAL A 61 10.03 -9.98 2.17
N ASP A 62 10.58 -11.19 2.21
CA ASP A 62 11.13 -11.84 1.01
C ASP A 62 10.02 -12.13 -0.01
N LYS A 63 8.83 -12.54 0.45
CA LYS A 63 7.65 -12.73 -0.39
C LYS A 63 6.36 -12.27 0.28
N LEU A 64 5.61 -11.39 -0.37
CA LEU A 64 4.27 -10.96 0.02
C LEU A 64 3.24 -11.46 -1.00
N GLN A 65 2.18 -12.10 -0.52
CA GLN A 65 1.04 -12.52 -1.34
C GLN A 65 -0.28 -12.03 -0.72
N ILE A 66 -1.14 -11.49 -1.56
CA ILE A 66 -2.55 -11.22 -1.22
C ILE A 66 -3.40 -12.03 -2.17
N ASN A 67 -4.30 -12.84 -1.62
CA ASN A 67 -5.15 -13.73 -2.39
C ASN A 67 -6.62 -13.31 -2.20
N LYS A 68 -7.32 -13.03 -3.29
CA LYS A 68 -8.76 -12.71 -3.31
C LYS A 68 -9.17 -11.58 -2.35
N GLY A 69 -8.33 -10.55 -2.24
CA GLY A 69 -8.63 -9.39 -1.40
C GLY A 69 -9.73 -8.50 -1.97
N ARG A 70 -10.22 -7.57 -1.15
CA ARG A 70 -11.15 -6.50 -1.55
C ARG A 70 -10.58 -5.15 -1.21
N LEU A 71 -10.51 -4.26 -2.20
CA LEU A 71 -10.03 -2.89 -2.04
C LEU A 71 -11.18 -1.91 -2.26
N THR A 72 -11.43 -1.05 -1.27
CA THR A 72 -12.40 0.04 -1.39
C THR A 72 -11.68 1.38 -1.47
N LEU A 73 -11.94 2.15 -2.52
CA LEU A 73 -11.51 3.55 -2.64
C LEU A 73 -12.68 4.46 -2.30
N ALA A 74 -12.45 5.42 -1.40
CA ALA A 74 -13.44 6.40 -0.98
C ALA A 74 -12.83 7.80 -0.83
N THR A 75 -13.64 8.84 -1.06
CA THR A 75 -13.29 10.23 -0.73
C THR A 75 -14.13 10.71 0.44
N ALA A 76 -13.50 11.31 1.45
CA ALA A 76 -14.20 11.82 2.63
C ALA A 76 -15.25 12.86 2.25
N GLY A 77 -16.46 12.72 2.78
CA GLY A 77 -17.60 13.61 2.47
C GLY A 77 -18.31 13.30 1.15
N SER A 78 -17.82 12.37 0.33
CA SER A 78 -18.51 11.89 -0.88
C SER A 78 -19.33 10.62 -0.59
N LYS A 79 -20.41 10.42 -1.35
CA LYS A 79 -21.20 9.17 -1.32
C LYS A 79 -20.63 8.08 -2.22
N GLY A 80 -19.82 8.45 -3.22
CA GLY A 80 -19.23 7.53 -4.18
C GLY A 80 -18.12 6.67 -3.56
N ARG A 81 -18.17 5.36 -3.84
CA ARG A 81 -17.12 4.40 -3.47
C ARG A 81 -16.87 3.48 -4.65
N SER A 82 -15.61 3.16 -4.91
CA SER A 82 -15.21 2.19 -5.92
C SER A 82 -14.69 0.96 -5.21
N VAL A 83 -15.30 -0.19 -5.46
CA VAL A 83 -14.90 -1.48 -4.89
C VAL A 83 -14.24 -2.31 -5.98
N TYR A 84 -13.05 -2.81 -5.67
CA TYR A 84 -12.26 -3.70 -6.52
C TYR A 84 -12.21 -5.06 -5.83
N ASP A 85 -12.68 -6.09 -6.53
CA ASP A 85 -12.80 -7.44 -6.01
C ASP A 85 -11.71 -8.35 -6.59
N LYS A 86 -11.53 -9.51 -5.95
CA LYS A 86 -10.52 -10.51 -6.31
C LYS A 86 -9.12 -9.92 -6.48
N VAL A 87 -8.77 -8.96 -5.62
CA VAL A 87 -7.45 -8.33 -5.63
C VAL A 87 -6.40 -9.40 -5.34
N GLN A 88 -5.44 -9.52 -6.25
CA GLN A 88 -4.25 -10.34 -6.06
C GLN A 88 -3.02 -9.47 -6.10
N VAL A 89 -2.11 -9.69 -5.17
CA VAL A 89 -0.81 -9.01 -5.11
C VAL A 89 0.27 -10.05 -4.94
N GLU A 90 1.33 -9.95 -5.73
CA GLU A 90 2.58 -10.65 -5.49
C GLU A 90 3.72 -9.62 -5.51
N ALA A 91 4.50 -9.59 -4.44
CA ALA A 91 5.72 -8.77 -4.35
C ALA A 91 6.84 -9.60 -3.74
N THR A 92 8.07 -9.35 -4.21
CA THR A 92 9.28 -9.97 -3.64
C THR A 92 10.20 -8.89 -3.11
N ASP A 93 11.02 -9.25 -2.13
CA ASP A 93 12.05 -8.35 -1.58
C ASP A 93 11.49 -7.01 -1.09
N VAL A 94 10.31 -7.04 -0.47
CA VAL A 94 9.61 -5.86 0.04
C VAL A 94 10.49 -5.18 1.09
N SER A 95 10.73 -3.89 0.88
CA SER A 95 11.70 -3.12 1.65
C SER A 95 11.26 -1.65 1.75
N PHE A 96 11.51 -1.05 2.91
CA PHE A 96 11.38 0.40 3.11
C PHE A 96 12.61 1.18 2.63
N ALA A 97 13.71 0.49 2.31
CA ALA A 97 14.97 1.12 1.92
C ALA A 97 15.24 1.09 0.41
N SER A 98 14.56 0.22 -0.34
CA SER A 98 14.84 -0.03 -1.76
C SER A 98 13.57 -0.28 -2.56
N ALA A 99 13.58 0.07 -3.85
CA ALA A 99 12.50 -0.27 -4.76
C ALA A 99 12.40 -1.79 -4.95
N PHE A 100 11.20 -2.33 -5.03
CA PHE A 100 10.95 -3.77 -5.16
C PHE A 100 9.89 -4.08 -6.23
N PRO A 101 9.96 -5.26 -6.89
CA PRO A 101 9.00 -5.65 -7.91
C PRO A 101 7.63 -5.98 -7.30
N VAL A 102 6.57 -5.63 -8.02
CA VAL A 102 5.19 -5.92 -7.65
C VAL A 102 4.34 -6.24 -8.88
N GLU A 103 3.47 -7.22 -8.73
CA GLU A 103 2.41 -7.57 -9.65
C GLU A 103 1.07 -7.48 -8.92
N VAL A 104 0.09 -6.83 -9.55
CA VAL A 104 -1.26 -6.66 -9.01
C VAL A 104 -2.28 -7.01 -10.08
N SER A 105 -3.36 -7.68 -9.70
CA SER A 105 -4.55 -7.80 -10.54
C SER A 105 -5.82 -7.63 -9.72
N ALA A 106 -6.89 -7.18 -10.34
CA ALA A 106 -8.19 -6.99 -9.69
C ALA A 106 -9.34 -6.98 -10.71
N GLU A 107 -10.55 -7.27 -10.25
CA GLU A 107 -11.79 -6.98 -10.98
C GLU A 107 -12.19 -5.52 -10.74
N LEU A 108 -12.60 -4.84 -11.81
CA LEU A 108 -12.95 -3.42 -11.77
C LEU A 108 -14.43 -3.23 -11.38
N PRO A 109 -14.76 -2.15 -10.64
CA PRO A 109 -16.15 -1.76 -10.44
C PRO A 109 -16.82 -1.48 -11.80
N GLY A 110 -18.03 -1.98 -12.00
CA GLY A 110 -18.74 -1.89 -13.30
C GLY A 110 -18.32 -2.95 -14.32
N GLY A 111 -17.35 -3.80 -13.99
CA GLY A 111 -16.90 -4.90 -14.85
C GLY A 111 -15.55 -4.65 -15.52
N GLY A 112 -14.96 -5.74 -16.01
CA GLY A 112 -13.61 -5.75 -16.56
C GLY A 112 -12.54 -6.10 -15.52
N SER A 113 -11.29 -6.04 -15.96
CA SER A 113 -10.13 -6.42 -15.16
C SER A 113 -8.98 -5.42 -15.31
N PHE A 114 -8.22 -5.31 -14.23
CA PHE A 114 -7.02 -4.52 -14.11
C PHE A 114 -5.83 -5.44 -13.84
N ALA A 115 -4.70 -5.13 -14.47
CA ALA A 115 -3.41 -5.71 -14.17
C ALA A 115 -2.33 -4.62 -14.15
N LEU A 116 -1.42 -4.72 -13.18
CA LEU A 116 -0.27 -3.86 -13.02
C LEU A 116 0.96 -4.73 -12.78
N ARG A 117 2.06 -4.37 -13.46
CA ARG A 117 3.38 -4.97 -13.23
C ARG A 117 4.43 -3.87 -13.20
N GLY A 118 5.22 -3.81 -12.14
CA GLY A 118 6.19 -2.74 -12.00
C GLY A 118 7.13 -2.88 -10.82
N ARG A 119 7.79 -1.76 -10.51
CA ARG A 119 8.59 -1.59 -9.30
C ARG A 119 8.04 -0.42 -8.50
N VAL A 120 7.92 -0.61 -7.20
CA VAL A 120 7.47 0.41 -6.26
C VAL A 120 8.60 0.72 -5.28
N GLY A 121 8.76 1.99 -4.94
CA GLY A 121 9.64 2.44 -3.88
C GLY A 121 10.98 3.05 -4.31
N PRO A 122 11.86 3.36 -3.34
CA PRO A 122 11.62 3.26 -1.89
C PRO A 122 10.40 4.09 -1.45
N PRO A 123 9.64 3.67 -0.42
CA PRO A 123 8.55 4.48 0.13
C PRO A 123 9.01 5.91 0.44
N ASP A 124 8.17 6.88 0.08
CA ASP A 124 8.42 8.25 0.52
C ASP A 124 8.27 8.33 2.05
N LYS A 125 9.16 9.09 2.68
CA LYS A 125 9.31 9.10 4.14
C LYS A 125 8.22 9.95 4.79
N ASP A 126 7.82 11.03 4.12
CA ASP A 126 6.89 12.02 4.65
C ASP A 126 5.45 11.71 4.23
N ASP A 127 5.26 11.20 3.01
CA ASP A 127 3.96 10.79 2.49
C ASP A 127 4.06 9.58 1.56
N ALA A 128 3.73 8.40 2.10
CA ALA A 128 3.65 7.13 1.38
C ALA A 128 2.87 7.17 0.06
N SER A 129 1.91 8.08 -0.08
CA SER A 129 1.14 8.24 -1.33
C SER A 129 1.95 8.85 -2.48
N LEU A 130 3.10 9.45 -2.17
CA LEU A 130 4.09 9.96 -3.12
C LEU A 130 5.16 8.91 -3.47
N THR A 131 5.03 7.67 -2.98
CA THR A 131 5.98 6.60 -3.27
C THR A 131 6.15 6.40 -4.79
N PRO A 132 7.39 6.44 -5.31
CA PRO A 132 7.65 6.23 -6.73
C PRO A 132 7.12 4.89 -7.22
N LEU A 133 6.49 4.91 -8.39
CA LEU A 133 5.96 3.73 -9.07
C LEU A 133 6.32 3.78 -10.55
N ALA A 134 7.10 2.79 -11.00
CA ALA A 134 7.38 2.55 -12.40
C ALA A 134 6.68 1.26 -12.84
N ALA A 135 5.58 1.37 -13.57
CA ALA A 135 4.76 0.22 -13.89
C ALA A 135 4.13 0.28 -15.28
N LYS A 136 3.80 -0.90 -15.81
CA LYS A 136 2.90 -1.08 -16.95
C LYS A 136 1.53 -1.45 -16.41
N ILE A 137 0.51 -0.77 -16.92
CA ILE A 137 -0.89 -0.99 -16.56
C ILE A 137 -1.62 -1.54 -17.77
N SER A 138 -2.50 -2.50 -17.55
CA SER A 138 -3.38 -3.07 -18.56
C SER A 138 -4.78 -3.16 -18.01
N ILE A 139 -5.75 -2.69 -18.80
CA ILE A 139 -7.16 -2.70 -18.46
C ILE A 139 -7.88 -3.42 -19.60
N ARG A 140 -8.80 -4.33 -19.27
CA ARG A 140 -9.57 -5.11 -20.24
C ARG A 140 -11.05 -5.14 -19.87
N GLY A 141 -11.90 -4.97 -20.86
CA GLY A 141 -13.35 -5.05 -20.68
C GLY A 141 -13.91 -3.99 -19.73
N PHE A 142 -13.24 -2.84 -19.62
CA PHE A 142 -13.70 -1.73 -18.79
C PHE A 142 -14.84 -1.01 -19.50
N ASP A 143 -15.99 -1.00 -18.87
CA ASP A 143 -17.16 -0.27 -19.35
C ASP A 143 -17.17 1.14 -18.74
N LEU A 144 -16.79 2.11 -19.57
CA LEU A 144 -16.67 3.50 -19.16
C LEU A 144 -18.03 4.09 -18.76
N ALA A 145 -19.14 3.64 -19.39
CA ALA A 145 -20.47 4.18 -19.16
C ALA A 145 -21.07 3.74 -17.82
N SER A 146 -20.75 2.52 -17.35
CA SER A 146 -21.19 2.02 -16.05
C SER A 146 -20.22 2.35 -14.90
N SER A 147 -19.00 2.79 -15.22
CA SER A 147 -17.96 3.10 -14.23
C SER A 147 -18.14 4.42 -13.46
N GLY A 148 -18.98 5.34 -13.97
CA GLY A 148 -19.17 6.67 -13.38
C GLY A 148 -17.95 7.61 -13.51
N VAL A 149 -17.01 7.30 -14.41
CA VAL A 149 -15.82 8.14 -14.71
C VAL A 149 -16.16 9.30 -15.66
N ILE A 150 -17.27 9.20 -16.39
CA ILE A 150 -17.83 10.24 -17.27
C ILE A 150 -18.99 10.91 -16.54
N ASP A 151 -18.68 11.85 -15.65
CA ASP A 151 -19.57 12.92 -15.18
C ASP A 151 -18.71 14.14 -14.81
#